data_AF-A0A486XCI1-F1
#
_entry.id   AF-A0A486XCI1-F1
#
_cell.length_a   1.000
_cell.length_b   1.000
_cell.length_c   1.000
_cell.angle_alpha   90.00
_cell.angle_beta   90.00
_cell.angle_gamma   90.00
#
_symmetry.space_group_name_H-M   'P 1'
#
loop_
_entity.id
_entity.type
_entity.pdbx_description
1 polymer ?
#
loop_
_entity_poly.entity_id
_entity_poly.type
_entity_poly.pdbx_seq_one_letter_code
_entity_poly.pdbx_strand_id
1 'polypeptide(L)'
;MENQKFELIISTESKVLACNITDFGKQAEQFLSTLTQTFETDSDFAQAKEEVKLLKELEDKTRAAIKNAQQGDINKLLEQAQDIAERFRQARLEREKLVKTKEAEIKANIVNGAFERISAVKSGFESDVCIALEQVIPKATVKKRLEEATKRRSTLATFTKAVNAEETLIAAEIAAEAARLSARRKLIPISYEYLFKDWLNLITGDDELEPLIQARIADEQKREAEIKVKAEQEAKARAEAEANLNALQTNEKTETNENTAHIEPQKPTQETLPAATQFILKIPAQETPFTGTLEQLRVYFAPVKALGITATIVKQ
;
A
#
# COMPACT_ATOMS: atom_id res chain seq x y z
N MET A 1 -29.13 98.60 -29.80
CA MET A 1 -28.83 97.85 -28.57
C MET A 1 -28.06 96.61 -28.98
N GLU A 2 -26.74 96.72 -29.01
CA GLU A 2 -25.86 95.61 -29.39
C GLU A 2 -25.53 94.85 -28.10
N ASN A 3 -26.00 93.60 -28.03
CA ASN A 3 -26.01 92.81 -26.81
C ASN A 3 -24.60 92.27 -26.57
N GLN A 4 -23.84 92.90 -25.67
CA GLN A 4 -22.48 92.49 -25.31
C GLN A 4 -22.55 91.16 -24.55
N LYS A 5 -22.18 90.05 -25.21
CA LYS A 5 -21.98 88.73 -24.59
C LYS A 5 -20.76 88.82 -23.68
N PHE A 6 -20.98 88.92 -22.37
CA PHE A 6 -19.92 88.73 -21.38
C PHE A 6 -19.71 87.23 -21.18
N GLU A 7 -18.54 86.72 -21.58
CA GLU A 7 -18.15 85.33 -21.36
C GLU A 7 -17.11 85.28 -20.23
N LEU A 8 -17.46 84.63 -19.12
CA LEU A 8 -16.57 84.45 -17.97
C LEU A 8 -15.71 83.20 -18.22
N ILE A 9 -14.44 83.42 -18.55
CA ILE A 9 -13.44 82.36 -18.67
C ILE A 9 -12.68 82.29 -17.34
N ILE A 10 -12.92 81.23 -16.56
CA ILE A 10 -12.13 80.90 -15.37
C ILE A 10 -11.18 79.77 -15.76
N SER A 11 -9.88 80.03 -15.69
CA SER A 11 -8.82 79.04 -15.85
C SER A 11 -8.13 78.84 -14.50
N THR A 12 -8.11 77.62 -13.97
CA THR A 12 -7.50 77.27 -12.69
C THR A 12 -6.26 76.42 -12.92
N GLU A 13 -5.11 76.84 -12.40
CA GLU A 13 -3.87 76.06 -12.39
C GLU A 13 -3.68 75.45 -11.00
N SER A 14 -3.58 74.12 -10.94
CA SER A 14 -3.26 73.40 -9.71
C SER A 14 -1.76 73.13 -9.64
N LYS A 15 -1.06 73.65 -8.62
CA LYS A 15 0.38 73.52 -8.49
C LYS A 15 0.77 72.47 -7.44
N VAL A 16 1.65 71.54 -7.80
CA VAL A 16 2.26 70.58 -6.87
C VAL A 16 3.26 71.30 -5.97
N LEU A 17 3.02 71.32 -4.65
CA LEU A 17 3.88 72.00 -3.69
C LEU A 17 5.16 71.21 -3.35
N ALA A 18 5.08 69.88 -3.29
CA ALA A 18 6.21 68.97 -3.10
C ALA A 18 5.86 67.57 -3.62
N CYS A 19 6.81 66.87 -4.25
CA CYS A 19 6.63 65.50 -4.75
C CYS A 19 7.93 64.70 -4.56
N ASN A 20 7.87 63.59 -3.83
CA ASN A 20 8.99 62.67 -3.60
C ASN A 20 8.74 61.28 -4.21
N ILE A 21 7.84 61.18 -5.20
CA ILE A 21 7.32 59.89 -5.68
C ILE A 21 8.40 58.95 -6.25
N THR A 22 9.44 59.52 -6.86
CA THR A 22 10.56 58.75 -7.41
C THR A 22 11.41 58.12 -6.31
N ASP A 23 11.70 58.86 -5.24
CA ASP A 23 12.47 58.35 -4.10
C ASP A 23 11.65 57.36 -3.28
N PHE A 24 10.35 57.65 -3.10
CA PHE A 24 9.41 56.72 -2.46
C PHE A 24 9.29 55.41 -3.26
N GLY A 25 9.24 55.48 -4.59
CA GLY A 25 9.25 54.30 -5.47
C GLY A 25 10.51 53.44 -5.28
N LYS A 26 11.71 54.05 -5.23
CA LYS A 26 12.97 53.34 -4.96
C LYS A 26 12.98 52.70 -3.57
N GLN A 27 12.51 53.43 -2.56
CA GLN A 27 12.41 52.90 -1.19
C GLN A 27 11.42 51.73 -1.11
N ALA A 28 10.31 51.82 -1.83
CA ALA A 28 9.34 50.73 -1.93
C ALA A 28 9.97 49.48 -2.55
N GLU A 29 10.69 49.62 -3.68
CA GLU A 29 11.38 48.50 -4.31
C GLU A 29 12.45 47.88 -3.41
N GLN A 30 13.24 48.71 -2.72
CA GLN A 30 14.23 48.24 -1.76
C GLN A 30 13.59 47.47 -0.60
N PHE A 31 12.51 47.98 -0.01
CA PHE A 31 11.77 47.29 1.04
C PHE A 31 11.18 45.95 0.57
N LEU A 32 10.62 45.91 -0.64
CA LEU A 32 10.08 44.68 -1.22
C LEU A 32 11.19 43.62 -1.41
N SER A 33 12.42 44.04 -1.71
CA SER A 33 13.57 43.13 -1.83
C SER A 33 14.10 42.59 -0.50
N THR A 34 13.84 43.25 0.63
CA THR A 34 14.29 42.80 1.96
C THR A 34 13.31 41.87 2.64
N LEU A 35 12.16 41.57 2.01
CA LEU A 35 11.15 40.70 2.58
C LEU A 35 11.68 39.27 2.76
N THR A 36 11.32 38.65 3.89
CA THR A 36 11.76 37.31 4.29
C THR A 36 11.54 36.28 3.18
N GLN A 37 12.52 35.40 2.92
CA GLN A 37 12.38 34.32 1.93
C GLN A 37 12.43 32.93 2.60
N THR A 38 12.90 32.87 3.84
CA THR A 38 13.00 31.65 4.65
C THR A 38 11.73 31.46 5.46
N PHE A 39 11.23 30.22 5.53
CA PHE A 39 10.01 29.88 6.26
C PHE A 39 10.24 28.56 6.96
N GLU A 40 11.09 28.52 7.98
CA GLU A 40 11.44 27.27 8.67
C GLU A 40 11.08 27.32 10.15
N THR A 41 11.22 28.49 10.77
CA THR A 41 11.08 28.67 12.21
C THR A 41 9.84 29.50 12.57
N ASP A 42 9.38 29.36 13.82
CA ASP A 42 8.32 30.23 14.36
C ASP A 42 8.68 31.73 14.25
N SER A 43 9.97 32.07 14.32
CA SER A 43 10.47 33.44 14.15
C SER A 43 10.27 33.93 12.71
N ASP A 44 10.57 33.10 11.71
CA ASP A 44 10.38 33.44 10.30
C ASP A 44 8.90 33.72 9.99
N PHE A 45 8.01 32.87 10.51
CA PHE A 45 6.57 33.06 10.34
C PHE A 45 6.05 34.30 11.07
N ALA A 46 6.59 34.62 12.24
CA ALA A 46 6.25 35.85 12.96
C ALA A 46 6.72 37.09 12.18
N GLN A 47 7.96 37.09 11.69
CA GLN A 47 8.51 38.18 10.88
C GLN A 47 7.69 38.38 9.59
N ALA A 48 7.39 37.31 8.85
CA ALA A 48 6.59 37.40 7.64
C ALA A 48 5.15 37.89 7.89
N LYS A 49 4.56 37.59 9.06
CA LYS A 49 3.25 38.13 9.47
C LYS A 49 3.33 39.63 9.77
N GLU A 50 4.39 40.10 10.42
CA GLU A 50 4.63 41.53 10.61
C GLU A 50 4.90 42.26 9.28
N GLU A 51 5.61 41.65 8.35
CA GLU A 51 5.81 42.20 6.99
C GLU A 51 4.47 42.38 6.24
N VAL A 52 3.54 41.42 6.34
CA VAL A 52 2.19 41.57 5.75
C VAL A 52 1.46 42.78 6.35
N LYS A 53 1.60 42.99 7.66
CA LYS A 53 1.00 44.16 8.35
C LYS A 53 1.65 45.46 7.89
N LEU A 54 2.98 45.51 7.79
CA LEU A 54 3.71 46.68 7.28
C LEU A 54 3.33 47.00 5.82
N LEU A 55 3.24 45.98 4.96
CA LEU A 55 2.79 46.15 3.57
C LEU A 55 1.37 46.72 3.50
N LYS A 56 0.48 46.29 4.40
CA LYS A 56 -0.87 46.86 4.51
C LYS A 56 -0.84 48.32 4.94
N GLU A 57 -0.06 48.66 5.97
CA GLU A 57 0.06 50.03 6.45
C GLU A 57 0.64 50.96 5.37
N LEU A 58 1.62 50.49 4.59
CA LEU A 58 2.20 51.23 3.46
C LEU A 58 1.20 51.37 2.30
N GLU A 59 0.44 50.32 1.98
CA GLU A 59 -0.66 50.37 1.01
C GLU A 59 -1.69 51.43 1.42
N ASP A 60 -2.18 51.37 2.66
CA ASP A 60 -3.21 52.27 3.19
C ASP A 60 -2.73 53.73 3.23
N LYS A 61 -1.48 53.98 3.66
CA LYS A 61 -0.87 55.31 3.64
C LYS A 61 -0.73 55.85 2.22
N THR A 62 -0.31 55.02 1.26
CA THR A 62 -0.18 55.42 -0.14
C THR A 62 -1.54 55.77 -0.74
N ARG A 63 -2.58 54.95 -0.47
CA ARG A 63 -3.96 55.22 -0.91
C ARG A 63 -4.55 56.49 -0.28
N ALA A 64 -4.26 56.74 1.00
CA ALA A 64 -4.69 57.96 1.66
C ALA A 64 -4.03 59.21 1.04
N ALA A 65 -2.72 59.14 0.72
CA ALA A 65 -2.01 60.21 0.03
C ALA A 65 -2.59 60.49 -1.37
N ILE A 66 -2.91 59.44 -2.14
CA ILE A 66 -3.59 59.55 -3.45
C ILE A 66 -4.93 60.28 -3.30
N LYS A 67 -5.76 59.88 -2.33
CA LYS A 67 -7.08 60.49 -2.09
C LYS A 67 -6.96 61.99 -1.75
N ASN A 68 -5.96 62.37 -0.97
CA ASN A 68 -5.71 63.77 -0.62
C ASN A 68 -5.23 64.61 -1.83
N ALA A 69 -4.58 63.98 -2.81
CA ALA A 69 -4.03 64.65 -4.00
C ALA A 69 -5.05 64.84 -5.15
N GLN A 70 -6.26 64.25 -5.08
CA GLN A 70 -7.28 64.28 -6.14
C GLN A 70 -7.91 65.67 -6.42
N GLN A 71 -7.42 66.77 -5.82
CA GLN A 71 -7.96 68.11 -5.99
C GLN A 71 -7.27 68.95 -7.09
N GLY A 72 -6.60 68.35 -8.08
CA GLY A 72 -5.95 69.08 -9.18
C GLY A 72 -5.57 68.25 -10.41
N ASP A 73 -5.07 68.91 -11.46
CA ASP A 73 -4.69 68.30 -12.75
C ASP A 73 -3.28 67.66 -12.67
N ILE A 74 -3.18 66.51 -12.01
CA ILE A 74 -1.91 65.85 -11.66
C ILE A 74 -1.94 64.34 -11.99
N ASN A 75 -2.63 63.98 -13.08
CA ASN A 75 -3.00 62.59 -13.40
C ASN A 75 -1.80 61.62 -13.45
N LYS A 76 -0.66 62.02 -14.03
CA LYS A 76 0.53 61.16 -14.13
C LYS A 76 1.17 60.80 -12.78
N LEU A 77 1.17 61.71 -11.81
CA LEU A 77 1.73 61.42 -10.47
C LEU A 77 0.76 60.55 -9.66
N LEU A 78 -0.54 60.72 -9.86
CA LEU A 78 -1.57 59.87 -9.27
C LEU A 78 -1.48 58.43 -9.82
N GLU A 79 -1.28 58.25 -11.11
CA GLU A 79 -1.04 56.94 -11.74
C GLU A 79 0.19 56.25 -11.15
N GLN A 80 1.33 56.94 -11.05
CA GLN A 80 2.54 56.37 -10.44
C GLN A 80 2.33 55.96 -8.97
N ALA A 81 1.56 56.76 -8.20
CA ALA A 81 1.26 56.44 -6.82
C ALA A 81 0.32 55.24 -6.72
N GLN A 82 -0.65 55.14 -7.64
CA GLN A 82 -1.54 53.98 -7.76
C GLN A 82 -0.76 52.71 -8.10
N ASP A 83 0.21 52.78 -9.00
CA ASP A 83 1.10 51.66 -9.33
C ASP A 83 1.89 51.20 -8.10
N ILE A 84 2.43 52.12 -7.31
CA ILE A 84 3.14 51.79 -6.06
C ILE A 84 2.18 51.14 -5.04
N ALA A 85 0.98 51.69 -4.86
CA ALA A 85 -0.03 51.10 -3.99
C ALA A 85 -0.43 49.69 -4.45
N GLU A 86 -0.55 49.48 -5.75
CA GLU A 86 -0.88 48.18 -6.33
C GLU A 86 0.25 47.17 -6.16
N ARG A 87 1.52 47.58 -6.28
CA ARG A 87 2.68 46.74 -5.95
C ARG A 87 2.66 46.29 -4.49
N PHE A 88 2.38 47.20 -3.55
CA PHE A 88 2.24 46.82 -2.13
C PHE A 88 1.09 45.84 -1.91
N ARG A 89 -0.05 46.05 -2.58
CA ARG A 89 -1.20 45.14 -2.51
C ARG A 89 -0.84 43.74 -3.02
N GLN A 90 -0.19 43.64 -4.17
CA GLN A 90 0.24 42.38 -4.77
C GLN A 90 1.23 41.65 -3.85
N ALA A 91 2.30 42.33 -3.42
CA ALA A 91 3.28 41.78 -2.51
C ALA A 91 2.65 41.30 -1.20
N ARG A 92 1.70 42.06 -0.63
CA ARG A 92 0.96 41.67 0.58
C ARG A 92 0.17 40.38 0.36
N LEU A 93 -0.59 40.28 -0.73
CA LEU A 93 -1.42 39.11 -1.03
C LEU A 93 -0.59 37.87 -1.31
N GLU A 94 0.48 38.01 -2.09
CA GLU A 94 1.43 36.94 -2.36
C GLU A 94 2.07 36.45 -1.06
N ARG A 95 2.51 37.39 -0.21
CA ARG A 95 3.10 37.07 1.10
C ARG A 95 2.13 36.37 2.02
N GLU A 96 0.89 36.86 2.13
CA GLU A 96 -0.14 36.26 2.96
C GLU A 96 -0.45 34.82 2.50
N LYS A 97 -0.51 34.59 1.19
CA LYS A 97 -0.67 33.26 0.61
C LYS A 97 0.54 32.37 0.89
N LEU A 98 1.75 32.91 0.74
CA LEU A 98 3.00 32.18 0.95
C LEU A 98 3.14 31.71 2.41
N VAL A 99 2.90 32.61 3.38
CA VAL A 99 2.89 32.30 4.81
C VAL A 99 1.91 31.16 5.10
N LYS A 100 0.65 31.28 4.66
CA LYS A 100 -0.38 30.26 4.88
C LYS A 100 -0.01 28.92 4.26
N THR A 101 0.50 28.94 3.04
CA THR A 101 0.87 27.72 2.29
C THR A 101 2.06 27.02 2.94
N LYS A 102 3.12 27.77 3.25
CA LYS A 102 4.34 27.21 3.87
C LYS A 102 4.09 26.71 5.29
N GLU A 103 3.30 27.43 6.08
CA GLU A 103 2.94 26.99 7.43
C GLU A 103 2.15 25.67 7.38
N ALA A 104 1.21 25.53 6.43
CA ALA A 104 0.46 24.30 6.23
C ALA A 104 1.35 23.14 5.70
N GLU A 105 2.24 23.43 4.74
CA GLU A 105 3.17 22.46 4.17
C GLU A 105 4.10 21.87 5.23
N ILE A 106 4.71 22.70 6.07
CA ILE A 106 5.61 22.22 7.14
C ILE A 106 4.85 21.38 8.16
N LYS A 107 3.66 21.84 8.60
CA LYS A 107 2.81 21.08 9.53
C LYS A 107 2.43 19.72 8.95
N ALA A 108 2.06 19.66 7.67
CA ALA A 108 1.77 18.41 6.98
C ALA A 108 3.01 17.51 6.90
N ASN A 109 4.18 18.06 6.56
CA ASN A 109 5.43 17.32 6.46
C ASN A 109 5.85 16.71 7.80
N ILE A 110 5.67 17.42 8.92
CA ILE A 110 5.96 16.91 10.26
C ILE A 110 5.07 15.69 10.57
N VAL A 111 3.76 15.80 10.34
CA VAL A 111 2.81 14.70 10.59
C VAL A 111 3.06 13.52 9.66
N ASN A 112 3.24 13.77 8.37
CA ASN A 112 3.52 12.74 7.38
C ASN A 112 4.85 12.04 7.67
N GLY A 113 5.90 12.79 8.03
CA GLY A 113 7.19 12.21 8.39
C GLY A 113 7.10 11.32 9.63
N ALA A 114 6.33 11.70 10.65
CA ALA A 114 6.07 10.83 11.80
C ALA A 114 5.27 9.58 11.41
N PHE A 115 4.24 9.74 10.58
CA PHE A 115 3.45 8.63 10.06
C PHE A 115 4.29 7.63 9.24
N GLU A 116 5.20 8.13 8.41
CA GLU A 116 6.14 7.31 7.63
C GLU A 116 7.11 6.54 8.53
N ARG A 117 7.68 7.18 9.55
CA ARG A 117 8.55 6.51 10.52
C ARG A 117 7.82 5.40 11.28
N ILE A 118 6.60 5.66 11.75
CA ILE A 118 5.74 4.65 12.39
C ILE A 118 5.43 3.51 11.42
N SER A 119 5.12 3.83 10.17
CA SER A 119 4.85 2.83 9.13
C SER A 119 6.09 1.97 8.86
N ALA A 120 7.28 2.56 8.85
CA ALA A 120 8.54 1.85 8.70
C ALA A 120 8.79 0.88 9.86
N VAL A 121 8.56 1.32 11.11
CA VAL A 121 8.63 0.46 12.31
C VAL A 121 7.68 -0.74 12.15
N LYS A 122 6.44 -0.49 11.73
CA LYS A 122 5.44 -1.54 11.54
C LYS A 122 5.83 -2.55 10.47
N SER A 123 6.43 -2.11 9.38
CA SER A 123 6.90 -2.99 8.30
C SER A 123 8.20 -3.74 8.61
N GLY A 124 8.87 -3.41 9.71
CA GLY A 124 10.12 -4.06 10.13
C GLY A 124 9.95 -5.44 10.76
N PHE A 125 8.71 -5.87 11.02
CA PHE A 125 8.39 -7.17 11.61
C PHE A 125 8.17 -8.25 10.54
N GLU A 126 8.05 -9.51 10.97
CA GLU A 126 7.68 -10.63 10.08
C GLU A 126 6.33 -10.38 9.39
N SER A 127 6.14 -10.94 8.18
CA SER A 127 4.96 -10.68 7.33
C SER A 127 3.64 -10.96 8.07
N ASP A 128 3.54 -12.07 8.80
CA ASP A 128 2.33 -12.45 9.54
C ASP A 128 2.00 -11.45 10.66
N VAL A 129 3.03 -11.01 11.37
CA VAL A 129 2.91 -10.01 12.44
C VAL A 129 2.51 -8.65 11.86
N CYS A 130 3.04 -8.27 10.70
CA CYS A 130 2.65 -7.05 10.00
C CYS A 130 1.15 -7.04 9.64
N ILE A 131 0.63 -8.15 9.12
CA ILE A 131 -0.79 -8.31 8.77
C ILE A 131 -1.65 -8.18 10.05
N ALA A 132 -1.27 -8.87 11.11
CA ALA A 132 -1.96 -8.80 12.40
C ALA A 132 -1.92 -7.39 13.03
N LEU A 133 -0.79 -6.70 12.97
CA LEU A 133 -0.67 -5.31 13.41
C LEU A 133 -1.54 -4.35 12.59
N GLU A 134 -1.84 -4.64 11.32
CA GLU A 134 -2.79 -3.84 10.53
C GLU A 134 -4.23 -4.01 10.99
N GLN A 135 -4.59 -5.20 11.47
CA GLN A 135 -5.89 -5.44 12.07
C GLN A 135 -6.04 -4.78 13.44
N VAL A 136 -5.02 -4.85 14.30
CA VAL A 136 -5.08 -4.30 15.67
C VAL A 136 -4.83 -2.79 15.71
N ILE A 137 -3.85 -2.30 14.94
CA ILE A 137 -3.46 -0.88 14.89
C ILE A 137 -3.52 -0.39 13.42
N PRO A 138 -4.71 -0.06 12.89
CA PRO A 138 -4.84 0.38 11.50
C PRO A 138 -4.10 1.69 11.21
N LYS A 139 -3.58 1.85 9.99
CA LYS A 139 -2.93 3.09 9.54
C LYS A 139 -3.82 4.33 9.70
N ALA A 140 -5.12 4.19 9.46
CA ALA A 140 -6.08 5.28 9.62
C ALA A 140 -6.16 5.77 11.07
N THR A 141 -6.10 4.86 12.04
CA THR A 141 -6.09 5.18 13.47
C THR A 141 -4.82 5.93 13.86
N VAL A 142 -3.65 5.47 13.39
CA VAL A 142 -2.37 6.15 13.60
C VAL A 142 -2.41 7.58 13.06
N LYS A 143 -2.85 7.76 11.81
CA LYS A 143 -2.95 9.09 11.19
C LYS A 143 -3.88 10.01 11.99
N LYS A 144 -5.06 9.53 12.38
CA LYS A 144 -6.01 10.28 13.18
C LYS A 144 -5.42 10.71 14.53
N ARG A 145 -4.71 9.82 15.23
CA ARG A 145 -4.05 10.14 16.51
C ARG A 145 -3.00 11.23 16.37
N LEU A 146 -2.15 11.14 15.34
CA LEU A 146 -1.17 12.18 15.04
C LEU A 146 -1.84 13.53 14.75
N GLU A 147 -2.91 13.54 13.94
CA GLU A 147 -3.71 14.76 13.69
C GLU A 147 -4.35 15.31 14.97
N GLU A 148 -4.87 14.45 15.84
CA GLU A 148 -5.46 14.84 17.11
C GLU A 148 -4.45 15.44 18.09
N ALA A 149 -3.24 14.90 18.16
CA ALA A 149 -2.16 15.42 19.00
C ALA A 149 -1.76 16.86 18.63
N THR A 150 -1.96 17.24 17.36
CA THR A 150 -1.65 18.58 16.85
C THR A 150 -2.74 19.62 17.11
N LYS A 151 -3.94 19.19 17.53
CA LYS A 151 -5.05 20.12 17.81
C LYS A 151 -4.63 21.10 18.90
N ARG A 152 -4.97 22.38 18.70
CA ARG A 152 -4.71 23.50 19.65
C ARG A 152 -3.22 23.84 19.85
N ARG A 153 -2.35 23.51 18.90
CA ARG A 153 -0.93 23.93 18.90
C ARG A 153 -0.73 25.15 18.00
N SER A 154 -0.34 26.27 18.59
CA SER A 154 -0.20 27.56 17.90
C SER A 154 1.18 27.76 17.27
N THR A 155 2.23 27.11 17.78
CA THR A 155 3.62 27.25 17.30
C THR A 155 4.14 25.93 16.72
N LEU A 156 5.07 26.01 15.76
CA LEU A 156 5.75 24.86 15.18
C LEU A 156 6.55 24.07 16.21
N ALA A 157 7.17 24.75 17.18
CA ALA A 157 7.88 24.07 18.26
C ALA A 157 6.95 23.18 19.10
N THR A 158 5.78 23.71 19.52
CA THR A 158 4.81 22.94 20.32
C THR A 158 4.10 21.88 19.49
N PHE A 159 3.86 22.16 18.21
CA PHE A 159 3.33 21.20 17.23
C PHE A 159 4.26 20.00 17.06
N THR A 160 5.54 20.25 16.77
CA THR A 160 6.56 19.20 16.57
C THR A 160 6.74 18.37 17.82
N LYS A 161 6.82 19.01 19.00
CA LYS A 161 6.92 18.29 20.28
C LYS A 161 5.74 17.36 20.53
N ALA A 162 4.52 17.80 20.20
CA ALA A 162 3.32 16.97 20.36
C ALA A 162 3.33 15.77 19.40
N VAL A 163 3.70 15.97 18.14
CA VAL A 163 3.83 14.89 17.15
C VAL A 163 4.88 13.88 17.57
N ASN A 164 6.07 14.32 18.00
CA ASN A 164 7.15 13.43 18.43
C ASN A 164 6.77 12.63 19.68
N ALA A 165 6.05 13.24 20.62
CA ALA A 165 5.55 12.55 21.81
C ALA A 165 4.54 11.46 21.43
N GLU A 166 3.57 11.77 20.57
CA GLU A 166 2.58 10.80 20.10
C GLU A 166 3.23 9.70 19.26
N GLU A 167 4.20 10.03 18.40
CA GLU A 167 5.00 9.06 17.64
C GLU A 167 5.68 8.05 18.57
N THR A 168 6.29 8.53 19.64
CA THR A 168 6.96 7.67 20.64
C THR A 168 5.97 6.73 21.33
N LEU A 169 4.78 7.24 21.69
CA LEU A 169 3.73 6.43 22.32
C LEU A 169 3.22 5.35 21.36
N ILE A 170 2.90 5.72 20.11
CA ILE A 170 2.42 4.77 19.11
C ILE A 170 3.50 3.73 18.78
N ALA A 171 4.76 4.13 18.66
CA ALA A 171 5.86 3.20 18.40
C ALA A 171 6.02 2.19 19.55
N ALA A 172 5.90 2.64 20.81
CA ALA A 172 5.94 1.76 21.98
C ALA A 172 4.75 0.78 22.01
N GLU A 173 3.54 1.25 21.69
CA GLU A 173 2.36 0.40 21.56
C GLU A 173 2.52 -0.65 20.45
N ILE A 174 3.02 -0.25 19.28
CA ILE A 174 3.31 -1.18 18.17
C ILE A 174 4.34 -2.22 18.60
N ALA A 175 5.41 -1.82 19.28
CA ALA A 175 6.45 -2.76 19.73
C ALA A 175 5.91 -3.78 20.74
N ALA A 176 5.10 -3.32 21.70
CA ALA A 176 4.47 -4.19 22.69
C ALA A 176 3.49 -5.19 22.03
N GLU A 177 2.65 -4.69 21.11
CA GLU A 177 1.68 -5.53 20.41
C GLU A 177 2.37 -6.51 19.45
N ALA A 178 3.43 -6.07 18.75
CA ALA A 178 4.22 -6.94 17.89
C ALA A 178 4.86 -8.09 18.67
N ALA A 179 5.38 -7.81 19.88
CA ALA A 179 5.92 -8.84 20.76
C ALA A 179 4.83 -9.84 21.19
N ARG A 180 3.64 -9.35 21.57
CA ARG A 180 2.47 -10.19 21.90
C ARG A 180 2.09 -11.10 20.73
N LEU A 181 1.93 -10.53 19.54
CA LEU A 181 1.53 -11.24 18.33
C LEU A 181 2.59 -12.27 17.89
N SER A 182 3.87 -11.90 17.94
CA SER A 182 4.98 -12.82 17.63
C SER A 182 5.02 -14.01 18.59
N ALA A 183 4.82 -13.77 19.90
CA ALA A 183 4.75 -14.84 20.88
C ALA A 183 3.57 -15.79 20.60
N ARG A 184 2.37 -15.23 20.30
CA ARG A 184 1.19 -16.04 19.96
C ARG A 184 1.35 -16.82 18.65
N ARG A 185 1.97 -16.23 17.62
CA ARG A 185 2.23 -16.90 16.34
C ARG A 185 3.14 -18.11 16.51
N LYS A 186 4.15 -18.03 17.39
CA LYS A 186 5.07 -19.14 17.69
C LYS A 186 4.41 -20.33 18.36
N LEU A 187 3.23 -20.16 18.97
CA LEU A 187 2.48 -21.26 19.57
C LEU A 187 1.88 -22.20 18.52
N ILE A 188 1.65 -21.72 17.29
CA ILE A 188 1.09 -22.52 16.20
C ILE A 188 2.21 -23.36 15.57
N PRO A 189 2.18 -24.70 15.68
CA PRO A 189 3.24 -25.53 15.13
C PRO A 189 3.18 -25.57 13.60
N ILE A 190 4.33 -25.41 12.95
CA ILE A 190 4.47 -25.41 11.48
C ILE A 190 3.87 -26.70 10.86
N SER A 191 4.08 -27.86 11.50
CA SER A 191 3.55 -29.15 11.03
C SER A 191 2.03 -29.21 10.93
N TYR A 192 1.32 -28.40 11.73
CA TYR A 192 -0.13 -28.37 11.79
C TYR A 192 -0.72 -27.05 11.26
N GLU A 193 0.08 -26.22 10.57
CA GLU A 193 -0.35 -24.89 10.12
C GLU A 193 -1.62 -24.93 9.25
N TYR A 194 -1.80 -26.01 8.47
CA TYR A 194 -2.99 -26.23 7.64
C TYR A 194 -4.31 -26.31 8.44
N LEU A 195 -4.26 -26.61 9.74
CA LEU A 195 -5.42 -26.63 10.65
C LEU A 195 -5.84 -25.23 11.12
N PHE A 196 -4.98 -24.22 10.94
CA PHE A 196 -5.16 -22.88 11.48
C PHE A 196 -5.29 -21.84 10.36
N LYS A 197 -6.24 -22.05 9.44
CA LYS A 197 -6.54 -21.06 8.38
C LYS A 197 -7.00 -19.70 8.93
N ASP A 198 -7.57 -19.72 10.13
CA ASP A 198 -8.02 -18.58 10.93
C ASP A 198 -6.93 -18.02 11.86
N TRP A 199 -5.65 -18.38 11.66
CA TRP A 199 -4.53 -17.99 12.53
C TRP A 199 -4.52 -16.50 12.86
N LEU A 200 -4.88 -15.64 11.90
CA LEU A 200 -4.88 -14.19 12.07
C LEU A 200 -5.83 -13.76 13.20
N ASN A 201 -7.05 -14.29 13.22
CA ASN A 201 -8.03 -14.00 14.27
C ASN A 201 -7.61 -14.62 15.61
N LEU A 202 -7.01 -15.81 15.56
CA LEU A 202 -6.54 -16.50 16.76
C LEU A 202 -5.40 -15.76 17.47
N ILE A 203 -4.45 -15.20 16.72
CA ILE A 203 -3.33 -14.47 17.32
C ILE A 203 -3.71 -13.04 17.73
N THR A 204 -4.68 -12.41 17.05
CA THR A 204 -5.14 -11.04 17.37
C THR A 204 -6.18 -11.00 18.49
N GLY A 205 -6.94 -12.07 18.67
CA GLY A 205 -7.91 -12.21 19.74
C GLY A 205 -7.29 -12.32 21.13
N ASP A 206 -8.12 -12.19 22.15
CA ASP A 206 -7.71 -12.22 23.56
C ASP A 206 -7.86 -13.60 24.22
N ASP A 207 -8.42 -14.57 23.50
CA ASP A 207 -8.65 -15.93 24.01
C ASP A 207 -7.34 -16.66 24.34
N GLU A 208 -7.42 -17.66 25.23
CA GLU A 208 -6.31 -18.56 25.54
C GLU A 208 -5.99 -19.48 24.34
N LEU A 209 -4.90 -19.16 23.65
CA LEU A 209 -4.56 -19.80 22.37
C LEU A 209 -4.02 -21.22 22.53
N GLU A 210 -3.22 -21.48 23.58
CA GLU A 210 -2.60 -22.78 23.82
C GLU A 210 -3.60 -23.95 23.92
N PRO A 211 -4.65 -23.91 24.78
CA PRO A 211 -5.59 -25.02 24.87
C PRO A 211 -6.37 -25.24 23.56
N LEU A 212 -6.67 -24.16 22.83
CA LEU A 212 -7.36 -24.24 21.54
C LEU A 212 -6.48 -24.93 20.49
N ILE A 213 -5.19 -24.60 20.43
CA ILE A 213 -4.23 -25.26 19.54
C ILE A 213 -4.11 -26.74 19.90
N GLN A 214 -3.95 -27.06 21.19
CA GLN A 214 -3.81 -28.44 21.66
C GLN A 214 -5.04 -29.28 21.32
N ALA A 215 -6.25 -28.73 21.53
CA ALA A 215 -7.50 -29.42 21.19
C ALA A 215 -7.58 -29.73 19.70
N ARG A 216 -7.31 -28.76 18.82
CA ARG A 216 -7.36 -28.96 17.36
C ARG A 216 -6.33 -29.99 16.87
N ILE A 217 -5.13 -29.98 17.45
CA ILE A 217 -4.08 -30.96 17.11
C ILE A 217 -4.48 -32.36 17.59
N ALA A 218 -5.00 -32.49 18.81
CA ALA A 218 -5.43 -33.78 19.35
C ALA A 218 -6.56 -34.41 18.50
N ASP A 219 -7.52 -33.59 18.06
CA ASP A 219 -8.61 -34.03 17.18
C ASP A 219 -8.08 -34.54 15.82
N GLU A 220 -7.10 -33.85 15.24
CA GLU A 220 -6.51 -34.26 13.96
C GLU A 220 -5.66 -35.54 14.12
N GLN A 221 -4.86 -35.64 15.19
CA GLN A 221 -4.10 -36.86 15.48
C GLN A 221 -5.03 -38.07 15.65
N LYS A 222 -6.18 -37.87 16.30
CA LYS A 222 -7.19 -38.91 16.43
C LYS A 222 -7.76 -39.31 15.06
N ARG A 223 -8.09 -38.34 14.21
CA ARG A 223 -8.56 -38.59 12.84
C ARG A 223 -7.54 -39.38 12.01
N GLU A 224 -6.27 -38.99 12.05
CA GLU A 224 -5.20 -39.70 11.34
C GLU A 224 -5.01 -41.13 11.85
N ALA A 225 -5.08 -41.34 13.16
CA ALA A 225 -4.99 -42.68 13.76
C ALA A 225 -6.16 -43.56 13.30
N GLU A 226 -7.39 -43.04 13.28
CA GLU A 226 -8.57 -43.76 12.79
C GLU A 226 -8.45 -44.14 11.31
N ILE A 227 -7.92 -43.24 10.47
CA ILE A 227 -7.68 -43.52 9.04
C ILE A 227 -6.63 -44.62 8.88
N LYS A 228 -5.53 -44.58 9.63
CA LYS A 228 -4.48 -45.61 9.58
C LYS A 228 -5.02 -46.97 9.99
N VAL A 229 -5.78 -47.05 11.08
CA VAL A 229 -6.42 -48.31 11.52
C VAL A 229 -7.36 -48.86 10.46
N LYS A 230 -8.20 -48.02 9.84
CA LYS A 230 -9.09 -48.46 8.75
C LYS A 230 -8.32 -48.94 7.53
N ALA A 231 -7.28 -48.22 7.12
CA ALA A 231 -6.44 -48.61 5.99
C ALA A 231 -5.71 -49.95 6.24
N GLU A 232 -5.22 -50.19 7.45
CA GLU A 232 -4.61 -51.47 7.83
C GLU A 232 -5.62 -52.63 7.85
N GLN A 233 -6.83 -52.39 8.35
CA GLN A 233 -7.90 -53.39 8.33
C GLN A 233 -8.33 -53.73 6.89
N GLU A 234 -8.49 -52.72 6.03
CA GLU A 234 -8.81 -52.93 4.62
C GLU A 234 -7.68 -53.64 3.88
N ALA A 235 -6.41 -53.32 4.16
CA ALA A 235 -5.27 -54.00 3.55
C ALA A 235 -5.20 -55.48 3.96
N LYS A 236 -5.44 -55.79 5.25
CA LYS A 236 -5.51 -57.19 5.72
C LYS A 236 -6.69 -57.93 5.09
N ALA A 237 -7.87 -57.33 5.04
CA ALA A 237 -9.04 -57.94 4.42
C ALA A 237 -8.84 -58.19 2.91
N ARG A 238 -8.17 -57.27 2.19
CA ARG A 238 -7.83 -57.47 0.77
C ARG A 238 -6.79 -58.58 0.60
N ALA A 239 -5.75 -58.63 1.44
CA ALA A 239 -4.75 -59.69 1.38
C ALA A 239 -5.35 -61.08 1.68
N GLU A 240 -6.25 -61.18 2.66
CA GLU A 240 -6.98 -62.42 2.96
C GLU A 240 -7.93 -62.83 1.82
N ALA A 241 -8.63 -61.87 1.21
CA ALA A 241 -9.48 -62.12 0.05
C ALA A 241 -8.68 -62.60 -1.17
N GLU A 242 -7.53 -61.98 -1.45
CA GLU A 242 -6.62 -62.39 -2.53
C GLU A 242 -6.00 -63.77 -2.28
N ALA A 243 -5.61 -64.07 -1.03
CA ALA A 243 -5.09 -65.39 -0.65
C ALA A 243 -6.15 -66.49 -0.82
N ASN A 244 -7.40 -66.22 -0.42
CA ASN A 244 -8.52 -67.15 -0.59
C ASN A 244 -8.88 -67.36 -2.07
N LEU A 245 -8.85 -66.30 -2.89
CA LEU A 245 -9.11 -66.40 -4.34
C LEU A 245 -8.01 -67.22 -5.05
N ASN A 246 -6.74 -67.00 -4.69
CA ASN A 246 -5.61 -67.78 -5.22
C ASN A 246 -5.66 -69.25 -4.78
N ALA A 247 -6.08 -69.54 -3.55
CA ALA A 247 -6.27 -70.91 -3.07
C ALA A 247 -7.38 -71.66 -3.84
N LEU A 248 -8.49 -70.98 -4.14
CA LEU A 248 -9.58 -71.54 -4.95
C LEU A 248 -9.15 -71.80 -6.41
N GLN A 249 -8.40 -70.87 -7.03
CA GLN A 249 -7.88 -71.05 -8.40
C GLN A 249 -6.78 -72.12 -8.50
N THR A 250 -6.04 -72.39 -7.43
CA THR A 250 -5.04 -73.46 -7.39
C THR A 250 -5.71 -74.84 -7.33
N ASN A 251 -6.85 -74.95 -6.62
CA ASN A 251 -7.64 -76.18 -6.58
C ASN A 251 -8.37 -76.48 -7.91
N GLU A 252 -8.84 -75.46 -8.64
CA GLU A 252 -9.46 -75.65 -9.97
C GLU A 252 -8.46 -76.10 -11.06
N LYS A 253 -7.18 -75.73 -10.95
CA LYS A 253 -6.13 -76.20 -11.90
C LYS A 253 -5.65 -77.63 -11.65
N THR A 254 -5.91 -78.21 -10.47
CA THR A 254 -5.62 -79.63 -10.18
C THR A 254 -6.70 -80.59 -10.69
N GLU A 255 -7.90 -80.12 -11.02
CA GLU A 255 -8.99 -80.97 -11.54
C GLU A 255 -9.10 -80.98 -13.08
N THR A 256 -8.31 -80.17 -13.81
CA THR A 256 -8.34 -80.10 -15.29
C THR A 256 -7.10 -80.67 -15.99
N ASN A 257 -6.34 -81.57 -15.35
CA ASN A 257 -5.14 -82.16 -15.97
C ASN A 257 -5.04 -83.68 -15.82
N GLU A 258 -6.09 -84.40 -16.22
CA GLU A 258 -6.00 -85.81 -16.66
C GLU A 258 -6.64 -85.97 -18.05
N ASN A 259 -5.96 -85.50 -19.11
CA ASN A 259 -5.88 -86.29 -20.35
C ASN A 259 -4.79 -85.80 -21.31
N THR A 260 -3.81 -86.68 -21.49
CA THR A 260 -3.01 -86.96 -22.71
C THR A 260 -2.10 -85.87 -23.30
N ALA A 261 -0.80 -86.08 -23.02
CA ALA A 261 0.34 -85.89 -23.93
C ALA A 261 0.04 -86.40 -25.36
N HIS A 262 0.61 -85.89 -26.46
CA HIS A 262 2.02 -85.88 -26.88
C HIS A 262 2.05 -85.24 -28.29
N ILE A 263 3.04 -84.44 -28.74
CA ILE A 263 4.23 -84.85 -29.52
C ILE A 263 5.14 -83.61 -29.69
N GLU A 264 6.33 -83.66 -29.08
CA GLU A 264 7.70 -83.57 -29.67
C GLU A 264 8.13 -82.50 -30.72
N PRO A 265 9.46 -82.24 -30.92
CA PRO A 265 10.07 -80.97 -30.54
C PRO A 265 10.78 -80.23 -31.69
N GLN A 266 10.80 -78.89 -31.70
CA GLN A 266 11.79 -78.14 -32.48
C GLN A 266 12.25 -76.84 -31.80
N LYS A 267 13.59 -76.73 -31.69
CA LYS A 267 14.39 -75.50 -31.48
C LYS A 267 15.05 -75.17 -32.84
N PRO A 268 15.66 -74.00 -33.09
CA PRO A 268 15.52 -72.64 -32.54
C PRO A 268 15.08 -71.64 -33.64
N THR A 269 14.96 -70.33 -33.34
CA THR A 269 15.65 -69.22 -34.05
C THR A 269 14.83 -67.91 -34.19
N GLN A 270 15.55 -66.81 -33.89
CA GLN A 270 15.44 -65.42 -34.37
C GLN A 270 14.49 -64.40 -33.71
N GLU A 271 15.18 -63.48 -33.02
CA GLU A 271 14.97 -62.03 -32.96
C GLU A 271 14.03 -61.45 -34.02
N THR A 272 13.09 -60.62 -33.57
CA THR A 272 12.69 -59.44 -34.34
C THR A 272 12.19 -58.37 -33.38
N LEU A 273 12.90 -57.24 -33.34
CA LEU A 273 12.45 -56.02 -32.65
C LEU A 273 11.12 -55.55 -33.26
N PRO A 274 10.08 -55.22 -32.47
CA PRO A 274 8.92 -54.54 -33.02
C PRO A 274 9.22 -53.05 -33.20
N ALA A 275 8.96 -52.56 -34.42
CA ALA A 275 9.14 -51.19 -34.85
C ALA A 275 8.38 -50.18 -33.96
N ALA A 276 9.05 -49.10 -33.59
CA ALA A 276 8.47 -47.98 -32.87
C ALA A 276 7.35 -47.35 -33.71
N THR A 277 6.15 -47.25 -33.13
CA THR A 277 4.98 -46.63 -33.76
C THR A 277 4.69 -45.30 -33.07
N GLN A 278 4.26 -44.30 -33.83
CA GLN A 278 4.04 -42.94 -33.34
C GLN A 278 2.60 -42.76 -32.85
N PHE A 279 2.43 -42.22 -31.64
CA PHE A 279 1.15 -41.98 -30.99
C PHE A 279 1.02 -40.50 -30.61
N ILE A 280 -0.21 -39.98 -30.68
CA ILE A 280 -0.56 -38.64 -30.19
C ILE A 280 -1.54 -38.77 -29.03
N LEU A 281 -1.18 -38.17 -27.90
CA LEU A 281 -2.05 -38.07 -26.73
C LEU A 281 -2.73 -36.70 -26.71
N LYS A 282 -4.06 -36.68 -26.54
CA LYS A 282 -4.83 -35.46 -26.32
C LYS A 282 -5.24 -35.34 -24.85
N ILE A 283 -4.69 -34.34 -24.17
CA ILE A 283 -5.10 -33.87 -22.84
C ILE A 283 -5.76 -32.51 -23.05
N PRO A 284 -6.86 -32.15 -22.34
CA PRO A 284 -7.40 -30.79 -22.44
C PRO A 284 -6.30 -29.77 -22.10
N ALA A 285 -5.85 -29.04 -23.13
CA ALA A 285 -4.82 -27.99 -23.18
C ALA A 285 -3.42 -28.34 -23.76
N GLN A 286 -3.03 -29.61 -24.00
CA GLN A 286 -1.74 -29.93 -24.67
C GLN A 286 -1.77 -31.25 -25.46
N GLU A 287 -1.06 -31.28 -26.60
CA GLU A 287 -0.80 -32.48 -27.40
C GLU A 287 0.69 -32.85 -27.29
N THR A 288 0.98 -34.06 -26.80
CA THR A 288 2.37 -34.55 -26.66
C THR A 288 2.61 -35.74 -27.59
N PRO A 289 3.58 -35.65 -28.53
CA PRO A 289 3.94 -36.77 -29.37
C PRO A 289 4.75 -37.81 -28.58
N PHE A 290 4.43 -39.10 -28.77
CA PHE A 290 5.14 -40.21 -28.15
C PHE A 290 5.49 -41.27 -29.19
N THR A 291 6.74 -41.72 -29.19
CA THR A 291 7.24 -42.76 -30.11
C THR A 291 7.71 -43.94 -29.27
N GLY A 292 7.03 -45.07 -29.40
CA GLY A 292 7.31 -46.26 -28.60
C GLY A 292 6.27 -47.34 -28.83
N THR A 293 6.19 -48.31 -27.93
CA THR A 293 5.12 -49.31 -27.97
C THR A 293 3.90 -48.82 -27.18
N LEU A 294 2.72 -49.39 -27.49
CA LEU A 294 1.48 -49.02 -26.79
C LEU A 294 1.55 -49.31 -25.28
N GLU A 295 2.27 -50.36 -24.88
CA GLU A 295 2.49 -50.69 -23.48
C GLU A 295 3.40 -49.69 -22.77
N GLN A 296 4.44 -49.19 -23.44
CA GLN A 296 5.30 -48.14 -22.90
C GLN A 296 4.52 -46.82 -22.72
N LEU A 297 3.62 -46.49 -23.65
CA LEU A 297 2.75 -45.32 -23.53
C LEU A 297 1.81 -45.44 -22.32
N ARG A 298 1.21 -46.62 -22.11
CA ARG A 298 0.32 -46.87 -20.95
C ARG A 298 1.06 -46.74 -19.62
N VAL A 299 2.28 -47.27 -19.53
CA VAL A 299 3.11 -47.19 -18.31
C VAL A 299 3.54 -45.74 -18.04
N TYR A 300 4.01 -45.03 -19.06
CA TYR A 300 4.46 -43.64 -18.91
C TYR A 300 3.36 -42.70 -18.41
N PHE A 301 2.09 -42.94 -18.80
CA PHE A 301 0.96 -42.07 -18.45
C PHE A 301 0.01 -42.64 -17.38
N ALA A 302 0.32 -43.80 -16.78
CA ALA A 302 -0.44 -44.34 -15.64
C ALA A 302 -0.61 -43.34 -14.47
N PRO A 303 0.38 -42.48 -14.13
CA PRO A 303 0.22 -41.47 -13.09
C PRO A 303 -0.79 -40.36 -13.45
N VAL A 304 -0.96 -40.02 -14.73
CA VAL A 304 -1.86 -38.95 -15.19
C VAL A 304 -3.34 -39.37 -15.01
N LYS A 305 -3.63 -40.65 -15.25
CA LYS A 305 -4.97 -41.21 -15.00
C LYS A 305 -5.29 -41.29 -13.50
N ALA A 306 -4.29 -41.54 -12.66
CA ALA A 306 -4.43 -41.53 -11.20
C ALA A 306 -4.73 -40.12 -10.65
N LEU A 307 -4.36 -39.06 -11.37
CA LEU A 307 -4.67 -37.65 -11.05
C LEU A 307 -6.05 -37.19 -11.57
N GLY A 308 -6.87 -38.09 -12.12
CA GLY A 308 -8.25 -37.79 -12.55
C GLY A 308 -8.36 -37.04 -13.87
N ILE A 309 -7.28 -36.95 -14.66
CA ILE A 309 -7.25 -36.25 -15.95
C ILE A 309 -7.69 -37.21 -17.06
N THR A 310 -8.75 -36.85 -17.79
CA THR A 310 -9.23 -37.62 -18.96
C THR A 310 -8.30 -37.39 -20.15
N ALA A 311 -7.54 -38.41 -20.55
CA ALA A 311 -6.65 -38.37 -21.71
C ALA A 311 -7.06 -39.42 -22.75
N THR A 312 -7.02 -39.04 -24.04
CA THR A 312 -7.38 -39.92 -25.17
C THR A 312 -6.16 -40.21 -26.03
N ILE A 313 -5.90 -41.49 -26.31
CA ILE A 313 -4.78 -41.95 -27.15
C ILE A 313 -5.26 -42.13 -28.59
N VAL A 314 -4.59 -41.47 -29.54
CA VAL A 314 -4.83 -41.61 -30.97
C VAL A 314 -3.57 -42.14 -31.63
N LYS A 315 -3.69 -43.26 -32.36
CA LYS A 315 -2.60 -43.81 -33.18
C LYS A 315 -2.50 -43.01 -34.48
N GLN A 316 -1.29 -42.59 -34.87
CA GLN A 316 -1.06 -42.03 -36.21
C GLN A 316 -0.91 -43.15 -37.25
#